data_AF-A0A4Q3N8R8-F1
#
_entry.id   AF-A0A4Q3N8R8-F1
#
_cell.length_a   1.000
_cell.length_b   1.000
_cell.length_c   1.000
_cell.angle_alpha   90.00
_cell.angle_beta   90.00
_cell.angle_gamma   90.00
#
_symmetry.space_group_name_H-M   'P 1'
#
loop_
_entity.id
_entity.type
_entity.pdbx_description
1 polymer ?
#
loop_
_entity_poly.entity_id
_entity_poly.type
_entity_poly.pdbx_seq_one_letter_code
_entity_poly.pdbx_strand_id
1 'polypeptide(L)' 'IDPTYPKIAGQHADYMFVALKAYKVENNQAVGRSNGVMGAIAKQYSNAELKALSGYIGSLEGELKIVPERKFR' A
#
# COMPACT_ATOMS: atom_id res chain seq x y z
N ILE A 1 0.75 15.04 11.68
CA ILE A 1 0.83 13.63 11.24
C ILE A 1 2.24 13.17 11.50
N ASP A 2 2.40 12.06 12.21
CA ASP A 2 3.72 11.48 12.46
C ASP A 2 4.34 11.00 11.13
N PRO A 3 5.56 11.44 10.79
CA PRO A 3 6.21 11.14 9.50
C PRO A 3 6.51 9.65 9.30
N THR A 4 6.43 8.82 10.35
CA THR A 4 6.61 7.37 10.25
C THR A 4 5.43 6.66 9.60
N TYR A 5 4.26 7.30 9.50
CA TYR A 5 3.10 6.76 8.80
C TYR A 5 3.04 7.26 7.35
N PRO A 6 3.11 6.37 6.35
CA PRO A 6 3.11 6.77 4.95
C PRO A 6 1.75 7.34 4.54
N LYS A 7 1.78 8.37 3.68
CA LYS A 7 0.60 8.82 2.95
C LYS A 7 0.30 7.79 1.85
N ILE A 8 -0.94 7.30 1.81
CA ILE A 8 -1.34 6.23 0.88
C ILE A 8 -2.42 6.65 -0.12
N ALA A 9 -3.06 7.82 0.07
CA ALA A 9 -4.05 8.31 -0.87
C ALA A 9 -3.46 8.47 -2.28
N GLY A 10 -4.16 7.98 -3.29
CA GLY A 10 -3.75 8.04 -4.69
C GLY A 10 -2.59 7.12 -5.07
N GLN A 11 -2.18 6.21 -4.17
CA GLN A 11 -1.16 5.21 -4.49
C GLN A 11 -1.72 4.16 -5.46
N HIS A 12 -0.87 3.60 -6.33
CA HIS A 12 -1.26 2.57 -7.28
C HIS A 12 -1.94 1.38 -6.60
N ALA A 13 -3.17 1.07 -7.04
CA ALA A 13 -4.01 0.04 -6.43
C ALA A 13 -3.33 -1.35 -6.43
N ASP A 14 -2.63 -1.70 -7.51
CA ASP A 14 -1.93 -2.99 -7.59
C ASP A 14 -0.80 -3.09 -6.56
N TYR A 15 -0.05 -2.00 -6.38
CA TYR A 15 1.00 -1.94 -5.35
C TYR A 15 0.39 -2.03 -3.94
N MET A 16 -0.71 -1.32 -3.67
CA MET A 16 -1.42 -1.40 -2.39
C MET A 16 -1.92 -2.82 -2.11
N PHE A 17 -2.45 -3.50 -3.10
CA PHE A 17 -2.94 -4.87 -2.94
C PHE A 17 -1.80 -5.84 -2.59
N VAL A 18 -0.68 -5.76 -3.31
CA VAL A 18 0.51 -6.58 -3.04
C VAL A 18 1.10 -6.26 -1.67
N ALA A 19 1.18 -4.98 -1.30
CA ALA A 19 1.69 -4.54 0.00
C ALA A 19 0.83 -5.05 1.17
N LEU A 20 -0.50 -4.92 1.07
CA LEU A 20 -1.43 -5.39 2.09
C LEU A 20 -1.38 -6.92 2.24
N LYS A 21 -1.29 -7.65 1.12
CA LYS A 21 -1.07 -9.11 1.16
C LYS A 21 0.27 -9.47 1.80
N ALA A 22 1.33 -8.71 1.55
CA ALA A 22 2.66 -8.97 2.12
C ALA A 22 2.68 -8.84 3.65
N TYR A 23 1.80 -8.03 4.25
CA TYR A 23 1.64 -7.95 5.72
C TYR A 23 0.92 -9.17 6.33
N LYS A 24 0.26 -10.00 5.51
CA LYS A 24 -0.36 -11.26 5.98
C LYS A 24 0.62 -12.42 6.04
N VAL A 25 1.83 -12.28 5.49
CA VAL A 25 2.83 -13.34 5.52
C VAL A 25 3.32 -13.52 6.96
N GLU A 26 3.25 -14.75 7.47
CA GLU A 26 3.70 -15.13 8.80
C GLU A 26 4.82 -16.16 8.71
N ASN A 27 5.67 -16.23 9.75
CA ASN A 27 6.72 -17.25 9.90
C ASN A 27 7.70 -17.34 8.72
N ASN A 28 7.88 -16.25 7.97
CA ASN A 28 8.84 -16.17 6.88
C ASN A 28 9.68 -14.89 7.03
N GLN A 29 10.96 -15.05 7.33
CA GLN A 29 11.88 -13.93 7.52
C GLN A 29 12.42 -13.35 6.20
N ALA A 30 12.29 -14.10 5.09
CA ALA A 30 12.82 -13.72 3.79
C ALA A 30 11.76 -13.08 2.87
N VAL A 31 10.47 -13.23 3.19
CA VAL A 31 9.36 -12.81 2.33
C VAL A 31 8.30 -12.09 3.17
N GLY A 32 7.72 -11.03 2.60
CA GLY A 32 6.62 -10.28 3.20
C GLY A 32 7.04 -8.94 3.77
N ARG A 33 6.18 -8.35 4.61
CA ARG A 33 6.44 -7.10 5.32
C ARG A 33 6.18 -7.30 6.81
N SER A 34 7.18 -6.99 7.63
CA SER A 34 7.08 -7.07 9.09
C SER A 34 6.75 -5.70 9.68
N ASN A 35 5.51 -5.53 10.15
CA ASN A 35 5.08 -4.40 10.95
C ASN A 35 3.91 -4.86 11.83
N GLY A 36 4.05 -4.75 13.16
CA GLY A 36 3.05 -5.29 14.09
C GLY A 36 1.65 -4.67 13.93
N VAL A 37 1.59 -3.38 13.61
CA VAL A 37 0.33 -2.64 13.41
C VAL A 37 -0.35 -3.06 12.11
N MET A 38 0.37 -2.96 10.98
CA MET A 38 -0.20 -3.30 9.67
C MET A 38 -0.46 -4.80 9.50
N GLY A 39 0.34 -5.66 10.16
CA GLY A 39 0.09 -7.10 10.22
C GLY A 39 -1.24 -7.42 10.89
N ALA A 40 -1.54 -6.79 12.04
CA ALA A 40 -2.82 -6.97 12.72
C ALA A 40 -4.01 -6.42 11.91
N ILE A 41 -3.83 -5.30 11.20
CA ILE A 41 -4.88 -4.72 10.33
C ILE A 41 -5.13 -5.61 9.11
N ALA A 42 -4.09 -5.99 8.36
CA ALA A 42 -4.23 -6.76 7.12
C ALA A 42 -4.81 -8.17 7.34
N LYS A 43 -4.63 -8.75 8.53
CA LYS A 43 -5.20 -10.05 8.88
C LYS A 43 -6.71 -10.04 9.03
N GLN A 44 -7.32 -8.91 9.38
CA GLN A 44 -8.77 -8.78 9.58
C GLN A 44 -9.58 -8.91 8.29
N TYR A 45 -8.95 -8.68 7.14
CA TYR A 45 -9.61 -8.65 5.84
C TYR A 45 -9.23 -9.84 4.96
N SER A 46 -10.19 -10.34 4.18
CA SER A 46 -9.95 -11.29 3.10
C SER A 46 -9.17 -10.64 1.94
N ASN A 47 -8.60 -11.46 1.05
CA ASN A 47 -7.91 -10.94 -0.13
C ASN A 47 -8.85 -10.16 -1.07
N ALA A 48 -10.13 -10.52 -1.13
CA ALA A 48 -11.12 -9.79 -1.93
C ALA A 48 -11.35 -8.38 -1.36
N GLU A 49 -11.49 -8.27 -0.03
CA GLU A 49 -11.64 -6.98 0.65
C GLU A 49 -10.37 -6.14 0.55
N LEU A 50 -9.18 -6.73 0.68
CA LEU A 50 -7.93 -6.01 0.45
C LEU A 50 -7.83 -5.45 -0.97
N LYS A 51 -8.32 -6.17 -1.98
CA LYS A 51 -8.37 -5.68 -3.36
C LYS A 51 -9.33 -4.49 -3.48
N ALA A 52 -10.51 -4.57 -2.85
CA ALA A 52 -11.47 -3.47 -2.82
C ALA A 52 -10.91 -2.22 -2.12
N LEU A 53 -10.30 -2.39 -0.94
CA LEU A 53 -9.63 -1.33 -0.20
C LEU A 53 -8.51 -0.68 -1.03
N SER A 54 -7.72 -1.49 -1.73
CA SER A 54 -6.64 -0.99 -2.59
C SER A 54 -7.17 -0.17 -3.76
N GLY A 55 -8.28 -0.60 -4.37
CA GLY A 55 -8.98 0.14 -5.41
C GLY A 55 -9.49 1.49 -4.91
N TYR A 56 -10.12 1.51 -3.73
CA TYR A 56 -10.59 2.74 -3.09
C TYR A 56 -9.45 3.69 -2.75
N ILE A 57 -8.39 3.20 -2.08
CA ILE A 57 -7.23 4.02 -1.70
C ILE A 57 -6.57 4.64 -2.94
N GLY A 58 -6.45 3.87 -4.02
CA GLY A 58 -5.88 4.34 -5.27
C GLY A 58 -6.75 5.34 -6.04
N SER A 59 -8.06 5.39 -5.78
CA SER A 59 -8.94 6.41 -6.36
C SER A 59 -8.97 7.72 -5.58
N LEU A 60 -8.36 7.78 -4.39
CA LEU A 60 -8.25 9.01 -3.61
C LEU A 60 -7.29 10.00 -4.27
N GLU A 61 -7.54 11.30 -4.08
CA GLU A 61 -6.59 12.33 -4.50
C GLU A 61 -5.33 12.26 -3.64
N GLY A 62 -4.19 11.97 -4.29
CA GLY A 62 -2.90 11.82 -3.65
C GLY A 62 -1.94 12.97 -3.95
N GLU A 63 -0.88 13.08 -3.16
CA GLU A 63 0.22 14.01 -3.41
C GLU A 63 1.20 13.50 -4.48
N LEU A 64 1.08 12.22 -4.87
CA LEU A 64 1.87 11.62 -5.94
C LEU A 64 1.51 12.27 -7.28
N LYS A 65 2.47 12.99 -7.87
CA LYS A 65 2.33 13.62 -9.17
C LYS A 65 3.40 13.08 -10.12
N ILE A 66 2.99 12.62 -11.28
CA ILE A 66 3.91 12.26 -12.37
C ILE A 66 4.28 13.56 -13.07
N VAL A 67 5.46 14.11 -12.75
CA VAL A 67 5.99 15.30 -13.42
C VAL A 67 6.89 14.81 -14.57
N PRO A 68 6.53 15.03 -15.85
CA PRO A 68 7.41 14.69 -16.95
C PRO A 68 8.70 15.52 -16.87
N GLU A 69 9.85 14.86 -16.99
CA GLU A 69 11.14 15.54 -16.99
C GLU A 69 11.27 16.43 -18.23
N ARG A 70 11.56 17.73 -18.03
CA ARG A 70 11.62 18.72 -19.12
C ARG A 70 12.88 18.62 -19.99
N LYS A 71 13.80 17.70 -19.71
CA LYS A 71 15.17 17.71 -20.27
C LYS A 71 15.34 16.95 -21.58
N PHE A 72 14.41 17.02 -22.53
CA PHE A 72 14.68 16.70 -23.93
C PHE A 72 13.74 17.50 -24.83
N ARG A 73 14.05 18.78 -25.04
CA ARG A 73 13.58 19.56 -26.19
C ARG A 73 14.71 20.45 -26.66
#